data_AF-V4TFK4-F1
#
_entry.id   AF-V4TFK4-F1
#
_cell.length_a   1.000
_cell.length_b   1.000
_cell.length_c   1.000
_cell.angle_alpha   90.00
_cell.angle_beta   90.00
_cell.angle_gamma   90.00
#
_symmetry.space_group_name_H-M   'P 1'
#
loop_
_entity.id
_entity.type
_entity.pdbx_description
1 polymer ?
#
loop_
_entity_poly.entity_id
_entity_poly.type
_entity_poly.pdbx_seq_one_letter_code
_entity_poly.pdbx_strand_id
1 'polypeptide(L)' 'MAEADATASGEEAYREACAECHRSPERLVRGMRGDESERRERLEAFLIDHHAPDEGMRQSVIAYLLSL' A
#
# COMPACT_ATOMS: atom_id res chain seq x y z
N MET A 1 16.76 1.29 9.30
CA MET A 1 15.77 1.58 10.36
C MET A 1 14.54 2.30 9.80
N ALA A 2 14.68 3.20 8.81
CA ALA A 2 13.54 3.90 8.19
C ALA A 2 12.53 2.98 7.45
N GLU A 3 12.99 1.95 6.73
CA GLU A 3 12.08 1.03 6.02
C GLU A 3 11.16 0.23 6.95
N ALA A 4 11.66 -0.26 8.08
CA ALA A 4 10.84 -1.00 9.05
C ALA A 4 9.76 -0.13 9.70
N ASP A 5 10.07 1.16 9.93
CA ASP A 5 9.15 2.16 10.47
C ASP A 5 8.06 2.53 9.44
N ALA A 6 8.44 2.66 8.17
CA ALA A 6 7.52 2.88 7.06
C ALA A 6 6.57 1.69 6.84
N THR A 7 7.06 0.45 6.94
CA THR A 7 6.22 -0.76 6.82
C THR A 7 5.23 -0.88 7.99
N ALA A 8 5.68 -0.63 9.23
CA ALA A 8 4.79 -0.65 10.40
C ALA A 8 3.68 0.42 10.30
N SER A 9 4.06 1.65 9.92
CA SER A 9 3.10 2.74 9.65
C SER A 9 2.17 2.41 8.49
N GLY A 10 2.67 1.70 7.47
CA GLY A 10 1.88 1.27 6.32
C GLY A 10 0.86 0.17 6.64
N GLU A 11 1.17 -0.75 7.55
CA GLU A 11 0.20 -1.76 8.02
C GLU A 11 -0.96 -1.13 8.81
N GLU A 12 -0.67 -0.12 9.64
CA GLU A 12 -1.69 0.63 10.37
C GLU A 12 -2.57 1.44 9.42
N ALA A 13 -1.96 2.21 8.50
CA ALA A 13 -2.68 2.95 7.47
C ALA A 13 -3.55 2.04 6.58
N TYR A 14 -3.08 0.83 6.26
CA TYR A 14 -3.87 -0.17 5.54
C TYR A 14 -5.08 -0.64 6.37
N ARG A 15 -4.90 -0.88 7.68
CA ARG A 15 -6.00 -1.28 8.56
C ARG A 15 -7.08 -0.21 8.68
N GLU A 16 -6.69 1.06 8.70
CA GLU A 16 -7.63 2.17 8.85
C GLU A 16 -8.41 2.49 7.58
N ALA A 17 -7.77 2.49 6.40
CA ALA A 17 -8.40 2.94 5.16
C ALA A 17 -8.72 1.84 4.14
N CYS A 18 -8.08 0.67 4.23
CA CYS A 18 -8.18 -0.36 3.20
C CYS A 18 -8.88 -1.63 3.70
N ALA A 19 -8.76 -1.98 4.98
CA ALA A 19 -9.19 -3.28 5.51
C ALA A 19 -10.71 -3.50 5.51
N GLU A 20 -11.50 -2.43 5.46
CA GLU A 20 -12.97 -2.53 5.35
C GLU A 20 -13.40 -3.25 4.06
N CYS A 21 -12.74 -2.93 2.93
CA CYS A 21 -12.99 -3.53 1.63
C CYS A 21 -12.01 -4.67 1.31
N HIS A 22 -10.78 -4.58 1.78
CA HIS A 22 -9.70 -5.52 1.49
C HIS A 22 -9.21 -6.18 2.78
N ARG A 23 -9.88 -7.26 3.19
CA ARG A 23 -9.56 -7.98 4.44
C ARG A 23 -8.20 -8.70 4.45
N SER A 24 -7.54 -8.82 3.31
CA SER A 24 -6.33 -9.64 3.18
C SER A 24 -5.34 -8.96 2.22
N PRO A 25 -4.36 -8.21 2.73
CA PRO A 25 -3.38 -7.52 1.89
C PRO A 25 -2.56 -8.52 1.07
N GLU A 26 -2.22 -9.68 1.63
CA GLU A 26 -1.53 -10.77 0.92
C GLU A 26 -2.30 -11.26 -0.34
N ARG A 27 -3.64 -11.30 -0.27
CA ARG A 27 -4.45 -11.69 -1.44
C ARG A 27 -4.50 -10.60 -2.49
N LEU A 28 -4.50 -9.34 -2.05
CA LEU A 28 -4.46 -8.18 -2.94
C LEU A 28 -3.14 -8.16 -3.72
N VAL A 29 -2.00 -8.32 -3.03
CA VAL A 29 -0.67 -8.28 -3.65
C VAL A 29 -0.39 -9.45 -4.58
N ARG A 30 -0.93 -10.65 -4.28
CA ARG A 30 -0.84 -11.82 -5.18
C ARG A 30 -1.51 -11.60 -6.53
N GLY A 31 -2.52 -10.75 -6.59
CA GLY A 31 -3.22 -10.41 -7.83
C GLY A 31 -2.50 -9.35 -8.68
N MET A 32 -1.52 -8.65 -8.11
CA MET A 32 -0.80 -7.59 -8.81
C MET A 32 0.16 -8.18 -9.85
N ARG A 33 0.19 -7.56 -11.03
CA ARG A 33 1.11 -7.90 -12.13
C ARG A 33 2.16 -6.82 -12.27
N GLY A 34 3.24 -7.16 -12.96
CA GLY A 34 4.39 -6.28 -13.18
C GLY A 34 5.45 -6.43 -12.10
N ASP A 35 6.61 -5.85 -12.36
CA ASP A 35 7.71 -5.72 -11.40
C ASP A 35 7.42 -4.66 -10.33
N GLU A 36 8.31 -4.54 -9.34
CA GLU A 36 8.11 -3.67 -8.18
C GLU A 36 7.88 -2.21 -8.58
N SER A 37 8.64 -1.70 -9.56
CA SER A 37 8.50 -0.33 -10.07
C SER A 37 7.14 -0.14 -10.73
N GLU A 38 6.75 -1.05 -11.64
CA GLU A 38 5.44 -0.99 -12.29
C GLU A 38 4.28 -1.03 -11.28
N ARG A 39 4.40 -1.88 -10.25
CA ARG A 39 3.38 -1.98 -9.19
C ARG A 39 3.31 -0.70 -8.38
N ARG A 40 4.47 -0.11 -8.05
CA ARG A 40 4.55 1.15 -7.31
C ARG A 40 3.83 2.27 -8.05
N GLU A 41 4.18 2.51 -9.31
CA GLU A 41 3.58 3.58 -10.12
C GLU A 41 2.06 3.42 -10.24
N ARG A 42 1.59 2.18 -10.43
CA ARG A 42 0.15 1.88 -10.51
C ARG A 42 -0.57 2.15 -9.20
N LEU A 43 0.02 1.76 -8.07
CA LEU A 43 -0.55 2.03 -6.76
C LEU A 43 -0.55 3.54 -6.45
N GLU A 44 0.52 4.25 -6.81
CA GLU A 44 0.61 5.71 -6.62
C GLU A 44 -0.51 6.42 -7.37
N ALA A 45 -0.72 6.09 -8.64
CA ALA A 45 -1.80 6.69 -9.44
C ALA A 45 -3.20 6.30 -8.93
N PHE A 46 -3.39 5.04 -8.53
CA PHE A 46 -4.71 4.54 -8.13
C PHE A 46 -5.16 5.06 -6.76
N LEU A 47 -4.25 5.10 -5.79
CA LEU A 47 -4.59 5.40 -4.40
C LEU A 47 -4.93 6.86 -4.15
N ILE A 48 -4.51 7.78 -5.03
CA ILE A 48 -4.91 9.20 -4.98
C ILE A 48 -6.44 9.33 -5.01
N ASP A 49 -7.09 8.57 -5.89
CA ASP A 49 -8.56 8.55 -6.04
C ASP A 49 -9.22 7.42 -5.23
N HIS A 50 -8.42 6.54 -4.60
CA HIS A 50 -8.89 5.38 -3.83
C HIS A 50 -8.35 5.37 -2.40
N HIS A 51 -8.97 6.21 -1.56
CA HIS A 51 -8.81 6.23 -0.10
C HIS A 51 -7.43 6.63 0.48
N ALA A 52 -6.43 7.00 -0.34
CA ALA A 52 -5.19 7.59 0.15
C ALA A 52 -4.74 8.83 -0.68
N PRO A 53 -5.52 9.93 -0.64
CA PRO A 53 -5.14 11.19 -1.29
C PRO A 53 -3.92 11.84 -0.63
N ASP A 54 -3.74 11.63 0.69
CA ASP A 54 -2.55 12.09 1.42
C ASP A 54 -1.29 11.36 0.94
N GLU A 55 -0.24 12.13 0.62
CA GLU A 55 0.99 11.58 0.07
C GLU A 55 1.75 10.70 1.06
N GLY A 56 1.84 11.10 2.33
CA GLY A 56 2.56 10.34 3.36
C GLY A 56 1.91 8.98 3.59
N MET A 57 0.59 8.98 3.83
CA MET A 57 -0.21 7.77 3.99
C MET A 57 -0.10 6.86 2.77
N ARG A 58 -0.21 7.42 1.56
CA ARG A 58 -0.10 6.65 0.32
C ARG A 58 1.25 5.97 0.20
N GLN A 59 2.36 6.67 0.43
CA GLN A 59 3.69 6.08 0.36
C GLN A 59 3.89 4.99 1.42
N SER A 60 3.38 5.18 2.64
CA SER A 60 3.42 4.17 3.69
C SER A 60 2.65 2.90 3.32
N VAL A 61 1.42 3.03 2.83
CA VAL A 61 0.60 1.88 2.38
C VAL A 61 1.27 1.15 1.22
N ILE A 62 1.85 1.89 0.26
CA ILE A 62 2.57 1.31 -0.88
C ILE A 62 3.80 0.53 -0.42
N ALA A 63 4.61 1.12 0.47
CA ALA A 63 5.77 0.45 1.04
C ALA A 63 5.37 -0.85 1.76
N TYR A 64 4.28 -0.83 2.53
CA TYR A 64 3.74 -2.04 3.17
C TYR A 64 3.30 -3.09 2.14
N LEU A 65 2.47 -2.72 1.16
CA LEU A 65 1.96 -3.66 0.15
C LEU A 65 3.06 -4.29 -0.71
N LEU A 66 4.13 -3.55 -1.01
CA LEU A 66 5.26 -4.08 -1.80
C LEU A 66 6.22 -4.94 -0.97
N SER A 67 6.16 -4.85 0.37
CA SER A 67 6.95 -5.69 1.27
C SER A 67 6.35 -7.09 1.54
N LEU A 68 5.13 -7.35 1.05
CA LEU A 68 4.38 -8.61 1.20
C LEU A 68 4.60 -9.56 0.02
#